data_AF-A0AAJ2HD12-F1
#
_entry.id   AF-A0AAJ2HD12-F1
#
_cell.length_a   1.000
_cell.length_b   1.000
_cell.length_c   1.000
_cell.angle_alpha   90.00
_cell.angle_beta   90.00
_cell.angle_gamma   90.00
#
_symmetry.space_group_name_H-M   'P 1'
#
loop_
_entity.id
_entity.type
_entity.pdbx_description
1 polymer ?
#
loop_
_entity_poly.entity_id
_entity_poly.type
_entity_poly.pdbx_seq_one_letter_code
_entity_poly.pdbx_strand_id
1 'polypeptide(L)'
;MQAWDTGEAAGGTRPAAAPMVALDAPAGVSVTSQDTMVLGASRHIDIVSQDNTQVSAGRRLLMRAGEMIAAFAGKHMKLISGKGSINVEAHEEHIDLKAARRILLEASEEIILQAPRISIRSRENTEISGGGSFSRWNASLIEHGTSGEWRQQAAEHNVLGPANCPPPEIAPPPTFEELQQSASLMVRLRSHVRDGKPLAHQPYTLFKQGAQIAVGVTDAAGRLRIEGHQPGDDSYSVKLPNGYCFDLPVHEQVSALDQQLAASGYRSTEADAESRLRHAGA
;
A
#
# COMPACT_ATOMS: atom_id res chain seq x y z
N MET A 1 -30.91 9.75 7.02
CA MET A 1 -30.88 8.45 7.71
C MET A 1 -31.96 8.43 8.79
N GLN A 2 -33.22 8.29 8.38
CA GLN A 2 -34.37 8.16 9.28
C GLN A 2 -34.91 6.73 9.09
N ALA A 3 -34.43 5.76 9.87
CA ALA A 3 -35.10 4.48 10.13
C ALA A 3 -34.17 3.55 10.92
N TRP A 4 -33.95 3.85 12.20
CA TRP A 4 -33.46 2.84 13.14
C TRP A 4 -34.41 2.59 14.32
N ASP A 5 -35.37 3.47 14.58
CA ASP A 5 -36.15 3.46 15.84
C ASP A 5 -37.65 3.14 15.73
N THR A 6 -38.18 2.69 14.59
CA THR A 6 -39.60 2.27 14.53
C THR A 6 -39.72 0.78 14.26
N GLY A 7 -39.88 0.02 15.35
CA GLY A 7 -40.18 -1.41 15.31
C GLY A 7 -40.75 -1.87 16.64
N GLU A 8 -42.02 -1.52 16.87
CA GLU A 8 -42.84 -2.06 17.95
C GLU A 8 -42.86 -3.61 17.89
N ALA A 9 -42.80 -4.25 19.06
CA ALA A 9 -42.53 -5.66 19.21
C ALA A 9 -43.65 -6.56 18.64
N ALA A 10 -43.33 -7.32 17.58
CA ALA A 10 -44.09 -8.49 17.17
C ALA A 10 -43.22 -9.74 17.28
N GLY A 11 -43.71 -10.71 18.05
CA GLY A 11 -42.99 -11.89 18.54
C GLY A 11 -42.30 -12.72 17.46
N GLY A 12 -41.02 -12.98 17.69
CA GLY A 12 -40.21 -13.93 16.93
C GLY A 12 -38.76 -13.81 17.39
N THR A 13 -38.22 -14.87 18.00
CA THR A 13 -36.86 -14.93 18.55
C THR A 13 -35.83 -14.81 17.41
N ARG A 14 -35.49 -13.57 17.02
CA ARG A 14 -34.28 -13.28 16.26
C ARG A 14 -33.08 -13.76 17.09
N PRO A 15 -32.05 -14.40 16.49
CA PRO A 15 -30.79 -14.58 17.18
C PRO A 15 -30.33 -13.19 17.60
N ALA A 16 -30.15 -12.99 18.91
CA ALA A 16 -29.79 -11.70 19.47
C ALA A 16 -28.56 -11.17 18.70
N ALA A 17 -28.71 -10.04 18.02
CA ALA A 17 -27.57 -9.31 17.51
C ALA A 17 -26.58 -9.18 18.68
N ALA A 18 -25.29 -9.45 18.43
CA ALA A 18 -24.29 -9.22 19.45
C ALA A 18 -24.48 -7.80 19.98
N PRO A 19 -24.52 -7.60 21.31
CA PRO A 19 -24.82 -6.30 21.87
C PRO A 19 -23.83 -5.27 21.33
N MET A 20 -24.35 -4.18 20.75
CA MET A 20 -23.55 -3.10 20.19
C MET A 20 -24.04 -1.75 20.73
N VAL A 21 -23.14 -0.77 20.75
CA VAL A 21 -23.45 0.61 21.05
C VAL A 21 -23.10 1.44 19.82
N ALA A 22 -24.08 2.15 19.29
CA ALA A 22 -23.90 3.09 18.19
C ALA A 22 -24.15 4.51 18.71
N LEU A 23 -23.27 5.45 18.33
CA LEU A 23 -23.42 6.88 18.60
C LEU A 23 -23.57 7.58 17.26
N ASP A 24 -24.75 8.12 16.99
CA ASP A 24 -25.01 8.97 15.83
C ASP A 24 -25.49 10.34 16.30
N ALA A 25 -24.83 11.39 15.82
CA ALA A 25 -25.16 12.76 16.16
C ALA A 25 -24.88 13.64 14.93
N PRO A 26 -25.92 14.02 14.15
CA PRO A 26 -25.76 14.83 12.94
C PRO A 26 -25.07 16.19 13.16
N ALA A 27 -25.16 16.73 14.37
CA ALA A 27 -24.49 17.96 14.77
C ALA A 27 -23.06 17.74 15.35
N GLY A 28 -22.67 16.48 15.60
CA GLY A 28 -21.35 16.08 16.09
C GLY A 28 -21.34 15.38 17.45
N VAL A 29 -20.21 14.74 17.76
CA VAL A 29 -19.93 14.08 19.05
C VAL A 29 -18.64 14.66 19.62
N SER A 30 -18.60 14.94 20.93
CA SER A 30 -17.38 15.31 21.65
C SER A 30 -17.15 14.33 22.80
N VAL A 31 -15.98 13.69 22.82
CA VAL A 31 -15.54 12.78 23.90
C VAL A 31 -14.30 13.39 24.52
N THR A 32 -14.37 13.76 25.81
CA THR A 32 -13.29 14.43 26.51
C THR A 32 -13.07 13.84 27.90
N SER A 33 -11.84 13.89 28.40
CA SER A 33 -11.44 13.50 29.75
C SER A 33 -10.39 14.49 30.25
N GLN A 34 -10.46 14.87 31.53
CA GLN A 34 -9.44 15.73 32.16
C GLN A 34 -8.23 14.93 32.67
N ASP A 35 -8.36 13.61 32.74
CA ASP A 35 -7.28 12.70 33.12
C ASP A 35 -6.94 11.82 31.90
N THR A 36 -7.32 10.55 31.92
CA THR A 36 -6.91 9.56 30.91
C THR A 36 -8.08 9.14 30.04
N MET A 37 -7.81 8.87 28.76
CA MET A 37 -8.74 8.26 27.80
C MET A 37 -8.02 7.11 27.09
N VAL A 38 -8.66 5.94 27.04
CA VAL A 38 -8.15 4.75 26.34
C VAL A 38 -9.20 4.29 25.33
N LEU A 39 -8.77 4.11 24.09
CA LEU A 39 -9.56 3.50 23.02
C LEU A 39 -8.87 2.18 22.65
N GLY A 40 -9.60 1.07 22.72
CA GLY A 40 -9.03 -0.25 22.52
C GLY A 40 -10.01 -1.20 21.85
N ALA A 41 -9.51 -2.03 20.95
CA ALA A 41 -10.26 -3.10 20.31
C ALA A 41 -9.36 -4.33 20.16
N SER A 42 -9.91 -5.53 20.32
CA SER A 42 -9.14 -6.78 20.17
C SER A 42 -8.81 -7.13 18.71
N ARG A 43 -9.39 -6.40 17.74
CA ARG A 43 -9.21 -6.67 16.31
C ARG A 43 -8.76 -5.46 15.52
N HIS A 44 -9.60 -4.44 15.39
CA HIS A 44 -9.34 -3.27 14.55
C HIS A 44 -9.96 -2.01 15.17
N ILE A 45 -9.29 -0.87 14.92
CA ILE A 45 -9.80 0.47 15.19
C ILE A 45 -9.67 1.22 13.88
N ASP A 46 -10.80 1.64 13.32
CA ASP A 46 -10.85 2.43 12.09
C ASP A 46 -11.20 3.88 12.42
N ILE A 47 -10.40 4.82 11.92
CA ILE A 47 -10.62 6.26 12.07
C ILE A 47 -10.73 6.83 10.66
N VAL A 48 -11.93 7.29 10.29
CA VAL A 48 -12.23 7.77 8.94
C VAL A 48 -12.83 9.16 9.02
N SER A 49 -12.30 10.08 8.22
CA SER A 49 -12.80 11.46 8.08
C SER A 49 -12.92 11.81 6.60
N GLN A 50 -14.00 12.47 6.19
CA GLN A 50 -14.13 12.97 4.82
C GLN A 50 -13.18 14.15 4.55
N ASP A 51 -13.01 15.03 5.53
CA ASP A 51 -12.13 16.19 5.42
C ASP A 51 -10.78 15.92 6.08
N ASN A 52 -10.61 16.33 7.34
CA ASN A 52 -9.32 16.31 8.03
C ASN A 52 -9.37 15.43 9.28
N THR A 53 -8.35 14.58 9.44
CA THR A 53 -8.03 13.95 10.72
C THR A 53 -6.85 14.68 11.35
N GLN A 54 -7.03 15.21 12.56
CA GLN A 54 -5.98 15.91 13.30
C GLN A 54 -5.66 15.17 14.59
N VAL A 55 -4.38 14.85 14.79
CA VAL A 55 -3.86 14.24 16.02
C VAL A 55 -2.80 15.17 16.59
N SER A 56 -3.02 15.64 17.81
CA SER A 56 -2.14 16.60 18.47
C SER A 56 -1.81 16.14 19.88
N ALA A 57 -0.56 16.33 20.30
CA ALA A 57 -0.10 16.00 21.64
C ALA A 57 0.76 17.14 22.20
N GLY A 58 0.52 17.54 23.45
CA GLY A 58 1.28 18.62 24.09
C GLY A 58 2.72 18.26 24.48
N ARG A 59 3.07 16.97 24.50
CA ARG A 59 4.43 16.50 24.84
C ARG A 59 5.01 15.53 23.82
N ARG A 60 4.37 14.36 23.62
CA ARG A 60 4.89 13.28 22.78
C ARG A 60 3.75 12.57 22.06
N LEU A 61 3.96 12.26 20.79
CA LEU A 61 3.14 11.35 20.01
C LEU A 61 3.97 10.10 19.72
N LEU A 62 3.46 8.93 20.09
CA LEU A 62 4.12 7.64 19.87
C LEU A 62 3.24 6.78 18.97
N MET A 63 3.79 6.29 17.87
CA MET A 63 3.13 5.35 16.96
C MET A 63 3.96 4.08 16.91
N ARG A 64 3.34 2.94 17.21
CA ARG A 64 4.00 1.63 17.25
C ARG A 64 3.10 0.61 16.60
N ALA A 65 3.66 -0.25 15.76
CA ALA A 65 2.97 -1.38 15.16
C ALA A 65 3.82 -2.64 15.31
N GLY A 66 3.17 -3.80 15.40
CA GLY A 66 3.86 -5.09 15.48
C GLY A 66 4.39 -5.58 14.13
N GLU A 67 3.77 -5.17 13.03
CA GLU A 67 4.11 -5.63 11.68
C GLU A 67 4.52 -4.48 10.75
N MET A 68 3.68 -3.46 10.59
CA MET A 68 3.91 -2.40 9.60
C MET A 68 3.28 -1.07 10.01
N ILE A 69 3.97 0.03 9.66
CA ILE A 69 3.37 1.36 9.55
C ILE A 69 3.46 1.78 8.08
N ALA A 70 2.32 2.10 7.48
CA ALA A 70 2.24 2.65 6.13
C ALA A 70 1.57 4.01 6.18
N ALA A 71 2.13 4.98 5.46
CA ALA A 71 1.57 6.32 5.33
C ALA A 71 1.58 6.73 3.86
N PHE A 72 0.46 7.25 3.40
CA PHE A 72 0.28 7.67 2.01
C PHE A 72 -0.44 9.01 1.96
N ALA A 73 0.01 9.89 1.07
CA ALA A 73 -0.60 11.20 0.88
C ALA A 73 -0.79 11.46 -0.62
N GLY A 74 -2.00 11.85 -1.00
CA GLY A 74 -2.36 12.05 -2.41
C GLY A 74 -1.69 13.23 -3.10
N LYS A 75 -1.14 14.17 -2.34
CA LYS A 75 -0.54 15.40 -2.86
C LYS A 75 0.89 15.58 -2.40
N HIS A 76 1.10 15.67 -1.10
CA HIS A 76 2.44 15.84 -0.52
C HIS A 76 2.47 15.36 0.92
N MET A 77 3.67 15.05 1.42
CA MET A 77 3.95 14.70 2.80
C MET A 77 5.03 15.63 3.34
N LYS A 78 4.96 15.99 4.63
CA LYS A 78 5.94 16.85 5.28
C LYS A 78 6.30 16.29 6.66
N LEU A 79 7.59 16.07 6.89
CA LEU A 79 8.14 15.66 8.18
C LEU A 79 9.11 16.76 8.62
N ILE A 80 8.83 17.39 9.75
CA ILE A 80 9.63 18.52 10.26
C ILE A 80 9.89 18.31 11.73
N SER A 81 11.13 18.52 12.15
CA SER A 81 11.49 18.77 13.54
C SER A 81 11.92 20.23 13.68
N GLY A 82 11.32 20.97 14.61
CA GLY A 82 11.59 22.40 14.77
C GLY A 82 12.84 22.74 15.58
N LYS A 83 13.25 21.85 16.50
CA LYS A 83 14.43 22.04 17.37
C LYS A 83 15.30 20.79 17.51
N GLY A 84 14.71 19.60 17.39
CA GLY A 84 15.42 18.33 17.56
C GLY A 84 15.88 17.74 16.23
N SER A 85 16.54 16.58 16.28
CA SER A 85 16.91 15.82 15.09
C SER A 85 15.73 14.98 14.56
N ILE A 86 15.87 14.53 13.31
CA ILE A 86 15.06 13.46 12.72
C ILE A 86 15.99 12.26 12.54
N ASN A 87 15.62 11.11 13.08
CA ASN A 87 16.35 9.86 12.92
C ASN A 87 15.49 8.90 12.09
N VAL A 88 16.07 8.31 11.05
CA VAL A 88 15.44 7.30 10.20
C VAL A 88 16.41 6.12 10.11
N GLU A 89 15.99 4.98 10.63
CA GLU A 89 16.86 3.81 10.81
C GLU A 89 16.13 2.54 10.37
N ALA A 90 16.86 1.64 9.72
CA ALA A 90 16.44 0.27 9.44
C ALA A 90 17.58 -0.66 9.90
N HIS A 91 17.27 -1.64 10.76
CA HIS A 91 18.30 -2.44 11.44
C HIS A 91 18.62 -3.76 10.74
N GLU A 92 17.65 -4.36 10.04
CA GLU A 92 17.83 -5.65 9.36
C GLU A 92 17.93 -5.48 7.84
N GLU A 93 17.18 -4.53 7.29
CA GLU A 93 17.00 -4.35 5.86
C GLU A 93 17.54 -2.99 5.39
N HIS A 94 16.95 -2.42 4.35
CA HIS A 94 17.41 -1.25 3.64
C HIS A 94 16.45 -0.06 3.75
N ILE A 95 16.94 1.13 3.39
CA ILE A 95 16.14 2.35 3.25
C ILE A 95 16.14 2.74 1.76
N ASP A 96 14.94 2.82 1.18
CA ASP A 96 14.74 3.27 -0.19
C ASP A 96 14.26 4.73 -0.22
N LEU A 97 15.06 5.60 -0.84
CA LEU A 97 14.73 7.01 -1.08
C LEU A 97 14.65 7.24 -2.59
N LYS A 98 13.43 7.31 -3.12
CA LYS A 98 13.17 7.42 -4.56
C LYS A 98 12.34 8.67 -4.86
N ALA A 99 12.67 9.37 -5.94
CA ALA A 99 11.92 10.53 -6.41
C ALA A 99 11.90 10.55 -7.94
N ALA A 100 10.75 10.93 -8.54
CA ALA A 100 10.61 11.00 -10.00
C ALA A 100 11.40 12.15 -10.63
N ARG A 101 11.77 13.14 -9.81
CA ARG A 101 12.49 14.34 -10.27
C ARG A 101 13.80 14.49 -9.52
N ARG A 102 13.78 15.18 -8.37
CA ARG A 102 14.98 15.58 -7.65
C ARG A 102 14.95 15.06 -6.23
N ILE A 103 16.11 14.61 -5.77
CA ILE A 103 16.43 14.49 -4.35
C ILE A 103 17.42 15.62 -4.02
N LEU A 104 17.12 16.41 -2.99
CA LEU A 104 18.00 17.45 -2.46
C LEU A 104 18.43 17.05 -1.06
N LEU A 105 19.74 16.89 -0.87
CA LEU A 105 20.37 16.74 0.43
C LEU A 105 21.19 18.01 0.68
N GLU A 106 20.80 18.77 1.70
CA GLU A 106 21.42 20.05 2.04
C GLU A 106 21.65 20.09 3.55
N ALA A 107 22.85 20.53 3.93
CA ALA A 107 23.24 20.76 5.31
C ALA A 107 24.09 22.02 5.38
N SER A 108 23.94 22.80 6.45
CA SER A 108 24.69 24.04 6.64
C SER A 108 26.12 23.81 7.12
N GLU A 109 26.41 22.63 7.69
CA GLU A 109 27.72 22.28 8.23
C GLU A 109 28.38 21.18 7.40
N GLU A 110 27.83 19.97 7.43
CA GLU A 110 28.42 18.82 6.73
C GLU A 110 27.39 17.78 6.28
N ILE A 111 27.75 17.00 5.26
CA ILE A 111 27.03 15.79 4.83
C ILE A 111 28.04 14.64 4.87
N ILE A 112 27.78 13.63 5.71
CA ILE A 112 28.64 12.44 5.86
C ILE A 112 27.95 11.26 5.18
N LEU A 113 28.62 10.67 4.19
CA LEU A 113 28.25 9.38 3.58
C LEU A 113 29.34 8.36 3.95
N GLN A 114 29.00 7.39 4.80
CA GLN A 114 29.95 6.39 5.29
C GLN A 114 29.41 4.99 5.08
N ALA A 115 30.16 4.18 4.34
CA ALA A 115 29.90 2.76 4.13
C ALA A 115 31.19 2.06 3.69
N PRO A 116 31.31 0.72 3.83
CA PRO A 116 32.40 -0.03 3.22
C PRO A 116 32.51 0.18 1.70
N ARG A 117 31.39 0.52 1.04
CA ARG A 117 31.34 0.86 -0.38
C ARG A 117 30.34 1.98 -0.63
N ILE A 118 30.77 3.01 -1.36
CA ILE A 118 29.91 4.07 -1.89
C ILE A 118 29.91 3.96 -3.42
N SER A 119 28.73 3.92 -4.03
CA SER A 119 28.56 3.83 -5.48
C SER A 119 27.75 5.02 -5.98
N ILE A 120 28.41 5.93 -6.69
CA ILE A 120 27.76 7.07 -7.37
C ILE A 120 27.67 6.72 -8.86
N ARG A 121 26.45 6.69 -9.40
CA ARG A 121 26.20 6.36 -10.80
C ARG A 121 25.26 7.39 -11.40
N SER A 122 25.60 7.87 -12.58
CA SER A 122 24.80 8.81 -13.37
C SER A 122 24.76 8.34 -14.82
N ARG A 123 23.65 8.64 -15.51
CA ARG A 123 23.51 8.31 -16.93
C ARG A 123 24.22 9.32 -17.84
N GLU A 124 24.18 10.60 -17.49
CA GLU A 124 24.60 11.68 -18.38
C GLU A 124 25.87 12.37 -17.88
N ASN A 125 25.84 12.87 -16.64
CA ASN A 125 26.93 13.65 -16.07
C ASN A 125 27.05 13.40 -14.57
N THR A 126 28.29 13.27 -14.09
CA THR A 126 28.62 13.29 -12.66
C THR A 126 29.60 14.44 -12.42
N GLU A 127 29.30 15.30 -11.45
CA GLU A 127 30.15 16.44 -11.12
C GLU A 127 30.32 16.53 -9.61
N ILE A 128 31.57 16.71 -9.19
CA ILE A 128 31.95 17.00 -7.81
C ILE A 128 32.71 18.31 -7.84
N SER A 129 32.23 19.33 -7.16
CA SER A 129 32.83 20.67 -7.18
C SER A 129 32.84 21.33 -5.79
N GLY A 130 33.79 22.23 -5.59
CA GLY A 130 33.97 22.96 -4.33
C GLY A 130 35.12 23.98 -4.43
N GLY A 131 34.92 25.16 -3.84
CA GLY A 131 35.97 26.20 -3.78
C GLY A 131 36.53 26.64 -5.14
N GLY A 132 35.74 26.53 -6.23
CA GLY A 132 36.18 26.81 -7.59
C GLY A 132 36.93 25.67 -8.31
N SER A 133 37.16 24.54 -7.64
CA SER A 133 37.70 23.32 -8.24
C SER A 133 36.57 22.33 -8.57
N PHE A 134 36.79 21.47 -9.56
CA PHE A 134 35.79 20.47 -9.97
C PHE A 134 36.40 19.21 -10.58
N SER A 135 35.62 18.14 -10.58
CA SER A 135 35.82 16.92 -11.35
C SER A 135 34.51 16.57 -12.05
N ARG A 136 34.54 16.45 -13.37
CA ARG A 136 33.36 16.17 -14.21
C ARG A 136 33.58 14.94 -15.07
N TRP A 137 32.58 14.06 -15.09
CA TRP A 137 32.60 12.80 -15.84
C TRP A 137 31.35 12.69 -16.69
N ASN A 138 31.54 12.56 -18.01
CA ASN A 138 30.47 12.35 -18.97
C ASN A 138 30.93 11.40 -20.10
N ALA A 139 30.05 11.14 -21.07
CA ALA A 139 30.32 10.22 -22.17
C ALA A 139 31.48 10.66 -23.09
N SER A 140 31.82 11.95 -23.13
CA SER A 140 32.84 12.50 -24.01
C SER A 140 34.22 12.57 -23.35
N LEU A 141 34.29 12.88 -22.06
CA LEU A 141 35.56 13.12 -21.36
C LEU A 141 35.46 12.98 -19.83
N ILE A 142 36.64 12.87 -19.21
CA ILE A 142 36.88 13.08 -17.78
C ILE A 142 37.71 14.36 -17.65
N GLU A 143 37.18 15.36 -16.94
CA GLU A 143 37.84 16.66 -16.74
C GLU A 143 38.05 16.93 -15.25
N HIS A 144 39.25 17.38 -14.91
CA HIS A 144 39.59 17.90 -13.59
C HIS A 144 40.10 19.33 -13.76
N GLY A 145 39.57 20.27 -12.99
CA GLY A 145 39.93 21.69 -13.08
C GLY A 145 40.10 22.34 -11.72
N THR A 146 41.13 23.18 -11.58
CA THR A 146 41.39 24.01 -10.40
C THR A 146 42.19 25.25 -10.79
N SER A 147 42.03 26.36 -10.06
CA SER A 147 42.88 27.56 -10.18
C SER A 147 44.16 27.48 -9.35
N GLY A 148 44.25 26.50 -8.44
CA GLY A 148 45.41 26.27 -7.58
C GLY A 148 46.35 25.18 -8.09
N GLU A 149 47.12 24.60 -7.18
CA GLU A 149 48.00 23.46 -7.48
C GLU A 149 47.19 22.15 -7.52
N TRP A 150 47.32 21.36 -8.59
CA TRP A 150 46.84 19.98 -8.64
C TRP A 150 47.98 19.01 -8.32
N ARG A 151 48.01 18.52 -7.08
CA ARG A 151 49.05 17.59 -6.60
C ARG A 151 48.56 16.15 -6.66
N GLN A 152 49.28 15.30 -7.40
CA GLN A 152 49.08 13.84 -7.43
C GLN A 152 50.30 13.13 -6.85
N GLN A 153 50.07 12.15 -5.99
CA GLN A 153 51.13 11.33 -5.38
C GLN A 153 50.74 9.86 -5.50
N ALA A 154 51.52 9.08 -6.24
CA ALA A 154 51.34 7.65 -6.39
C ALA A 154 52.68 6.95 -6.62
N ALA A 155 52.73 5.65 -6.30
CA ALA A 155 53.89 4.81 -6.62
C ALA A 155 54.02 4.55 -8.14
N GLU A 156 52.89 4.46 -8.84
CA GLU A 156 52.82 4.23 -10.29
C GLU A 156 51.68 5.04 -10.92
N HIS A 157 51.88 5.46 -12.17
CA HIS A 157 50.85 6.07 -13.02
C HIS A 157 50.81 5.32 -14.35
N ASN A 158 49.84 4.40 -14.50
CA ASN A 158 49.68 3.61 -15.72
C ASN A 158 48.67 4.26 -16.65
N VAL A 159 49.10 4.60 -17.87
CA VAL A 159 48.26 5.19 -18.91
C VAL A 159 47.95 4.10 -19.94
N LEU A 160 46.89 3.34 -19.69
CA LEU A 160 46.42 2.27 -20.56
C LEU A 160 45.41 2.80 -21.59
N GLY A 161 45.10 1.98 -22.60
CA GLY A 161 44.04 2.29 -23.56
C GLY A 161 42.65 2.47 -22.90
N PRO A 162 41.65 2.94 -23.65
CA PRO A 162 40.33 3.25 -23.12
C PRO A 162 39.63 2.00 -22.55
N ALA A 163 38.93 2.19 -21.43
CA ALA A 163 38.06 1.19 -20.80
C ALA A 163 36.67 1.79 -20.62
N ASN A 164 35.62 0.99 -20.83
CA ASN A 164 34.23 1.46 -20.84
C ASN A 164 33.40 0.85 -19.69
N CYS A 165 32.49 1.63 -19.12
CA CYS A 165 31.47 1.17 -18.18
C CYS A 165 30.08 1.63 -18.68
N PRO A 166 29.13 0.72 -18.95
CA PRO A 166 27.82 1.10 -19.47
C PRO A 166 27.03 1.93 -18.44
N PRO A 167 26.27 2.96 -18.87
CA PRO A 167 25.44 3.77 -17.99
C PRO A 167 24.42 2.94 -17.20
N PRO A 168 24.07 3.33 -15.97
CA PRO A 168 23.02 2.65 -15.22
C PRO A 168 21.66 2.79 -15.90
N GLU A 169 20.85 1.73 -15.80
CA GLU A 169 19.42 1.80 -16.05
C GLU A 169 18.72 2.36 -14.81
N ILE A 170 18.03 3.49 -14.97
CA ILE A 170 17.30 4.16 -13.88
C ILE A 170 15.82 4.12 -14.26
N ALA A 171 15.06 3.22 -13.63
CA ALA A 171 13.62 3.17 -13.78
C ALA A 171 12.96 4.31 -12.97
N PRO A 172 11.94 4.99 -13.51
CA PRO A 172 11.18 5.96 -12.74
C PRO A 172 10.50 5.27 -11.55
N PRO A 173 10.32 5.96 -10.40
CA PRO A 173 9.49 5.43 -9.33
C PRO A 173 8.03 5.28 -9.81
N PRO A 174 7.24 4.38 -9.19
CA PRO A 174 5.85 4.20 -9.52
C PRO A 174 5.08 5.51 -9.37
N THR A 175 4.17 5.76 -10.31
CA THR A 175 3.29 6.92 -10.36
C THR A 175 2.24 6.88 -9.24
N PHE A 176 1.65 8.04 -8.95
CA PHE A 176 0.54 8.13 -8.00
C PHE A 176 -0.63 7.21 -8.37
N GLU A 177 -0.93 7.11 -9.67
CA GLU A 177 -1.98 6.25 -10.19
C GLU A 177 -1.65 4.77 -10.00
N GLU A 178 -0.41 4.34 -10.23
CA GLU A 178 0.02 2.95 -9.94
C GLU A 178 -0.01 2.62 -8.44
N LEU A 179 0.32 3.59 -7.58
CA LEU A 179 0.19 3.43 -6.14
C LEU A 179 -1.29 3.35 -5.70
N GLN A 180 -2.18 4.12 -6.33
CA GLN A 180 -3.63 3.99 -6.12
C GLN A 180 -4.20 2.67 -6.67
N GLN A 181 -3.73 2.23 -7.85
CA GLN A 181 -4.14 1.02 -8.55
C GLN A 181 -3.48 -0.25 -8.02
N SER A 182 -2.64 -0.17 -7.00
CA SER A 182 -2.17 -1.33 -6.24
C SER A 182 -3.29 -1.99 -5.38
N ALA A 183 -4.52 -1.94 -5.87
CA ALA A 183 -5.65 -2.72 -5.40
C ALA A 183 -5.49 -4.17 -5.89
N SER A 184 -4.62 -4.94 -5.24
CA SER A 184 -4.59 -6.38 -5.48
C SER A 184 -5.78 -7.04 -4.78
N LEU A 185 -6.63 -7.75 -5.51
CA LEU A 185 -7.69 -8.55 -4.91
C LEU A 185 -7.09 -9.85 -4.38
N MET A 186 -7.42 -10.19 -3.14
CA MET A 186 -7.02 -11.45 -2.51
C MET A 186 -8.23 -12.37 -2.47
N VAL A 187 -8.17 -13.49 -3.19
CA VAL A 187 -9.27 -14.45 -3.28
C VAL A 187 -8.85 -15.76 -2.60
N ARG A 188 -9.73 -16.35 -1.80
CA ARG A 188 -9.49 -17.64 -1.13
C ARG A 188 -10.39 -18.72 -1.73
N LEU A 189 -9.79 -19.72 -2.36
CA LEU A 189 -10.50 -20.86 -2.92
C LEU A 189 -10.72 -21.94 -1.86
N ARG A 190 -11.95 -22.46 -1.80
CA ARG A 190 -12.36 -23.56 -0.90
C ARG A 190 -13.17 -24.57 -1.69
N SER A 191 -13.12 -25.83 -1.29
CA SER A 191 -13.87 -26.91 -1.95
C SER A 191 -15.40 -26.76 -1.84
N HIS A 192 -15.88 -26.04 -0.82
CA HIS A 192 -17.28 -25.70 -0.61
C HIS A 192 -17.37 -24.34 0.10
N VAL A 193 -18.44 -23.59 -0.21
CA VAL A 193 -18.64 -22.20 0.24
C VAL A 193 -18.74 -22.08 1.77
N ARG A 194 -19.36 -23.08 2.43
CA ARG A 194 -19.65 -23.05 3.88
C ARG A 194 -18.54 -23.68 4.73
N ASP A 195 -18.21 -24.95 4.45
CA ASP A 195 -17.32 -25.78 5.28
C ASP A 195 -16.17 -26.41 4.48
N GLY A 196 -15.88 -25.86 3.30
CA GLY A 196 -14.85 -26.39 2.41
C GLY A 196 -13.45 -26.29 2.98
N LYS A 197 -12.63 -27.32 2.71
CA LYS A 197 -11.19 -27.23 2.95
C LYS A 197 -10.59 -26.21 1.97
N PRO A 198 -9.63 -25.38 2.44
CA PRO A 198 -8.91 -24.49 1.53
C PRO A 198 -8.18 -25.33 0.48
N LEU A 199 -8.24 -24.90 -0.76
CA LEU A 199 -7.54 -25.55 -1.87
C LEU A 199 -6.09 -25.05 -1.87
N ALA A 200 -5.31 -25.53 -0.90
CA ALA A 200 -3.93 -25.13 -0.70
C ALA A 200 -2.98 -25.78 -1.71
N HIS A 201 -1.96 -25.03 -2.15
CA HIS A 201 -0.92 -25.49 -3.07
C HIS A 201 -1.45 -26.08 -4.39
N GLN A 202 -2.61 -25.60 -4.84
CA GLN A 202 -3.23 -26.04 -6.07
C GLN A 202 -2.79 -25.13 -7.23
N PRO A 203 -2.22 -25.70 -8.31
CA PRO A 203 -2.02 -24.94 -9.53
C PRO A 203 -3.36 -24.44 -10.09
N TYR A 204 -3.35 -23.24 -10.66
CA TYR A 204 -4.53 -22.61 -11.23
C TYR A 204 -4.19 -21.78 -12.47
N THR A 205 -5.18 -21.63 -13.35
CA THR A 205 -5.17 -20.67 -14.46
C THR A 205 -6.26 -19.64 -14.20
N LEU A 206 -5.89 -18.37 -14.12
CA LEU A 206 -6.78 -17.24 -13.91
C LEU A 206 -7.14 -16.62 -15.25
N PHE A 207 -8.43 -16.41 -15.46
CA PHE A 207 -9.00 -15.75 -16.62
C PHE A 207 -9.73 -14.48 -16.20
N LYS A 208 -9.73 -13.49 -17.08
CA LYS A 208 -10.52 -12.26 -17.00
C LYS A 208 -11.31 -12.14 -18.30
N GLN A 209 -12.63 -12.14 -18.22
CA GLN A 209 -13.52 -12.10 -19.39
C GLN A 209 -13.15 -13.14 -20.48
N GLY A 210 -12.72 -14.34 -20.05
CA GLY A 210 -12.33 -15.45 -20.93
C GLY A 210 -10.88 -15.41 -21.46
N ALA A 211 -10.14 -14.32 -21.28
CA ALA A 211 -8.73 -14.24 -21.61
C ALA A 211 -7.87 -14.71 -20.43
N GLN A 212 -6.89 -15.58 -20.68
CA GLN A 212 -5.96 -16.03 -19.65
C GLN A 212 -5.05 -14.87 -19.23
N ILE A 213 -5.06 -14.51 -17.95
CA ILE A 213 -4.25 -13.41 -17.40
C ILE A 213 -3.13 -13.87 -16.47
N ALA A 214 -3.26 -15.04 -15.85
CA ALA A 214 -2.19 -15.58 -15.00
C ALA A 214 -2.25 -17.11 -14.89
N VAL A 215 -1.10 -17.73 -14.58
CA VAL A 215 -0.98 -19.12 -14.13
C VAL A 215 -0.17 -19.10 -12.85
N GLY A 216 -0.65 -19.77 -11.81
CA GLY A 216 -0.02 -19.73 -10.50
C GLY A 216 -0.35 -20.94 -9.64
N VAL A 217 0.05 -20.88 -8.37
CA VAL A 217 -0.25 -21.90 -7.36
C VAL A 217 -0.82 -21.19 -6.14
N THR A 218 -1.92 -21.69 -5.58
CA THR A 218 -2.50 -21.13 -4.35
C THR A 218 -1.59 -21.34 -3.14
N ASP A 219 -1.65 -20.44 -2.16
CA ASP A 219 -0.83 -20.55 -0.94
C ASP A 219 -1.34 -21.63 0.03
N ALA A 220 -0.68 -21.77 1.19
CA ALA A 220 -1.06 -22.74 2.23
C ALA A 220 -2.48 -22.55 2.80
N ALA A 221 -3.07 -21.37 2.62
CA ALA A 221 -4.43 -21.04 3.02
C ALA A 221 -5.43 -21.10 1.85
N GLY A 222 -5.00 -21.56 0.66
CA GLY A 222 -5.80 -21.61 -0.56
C GLY A 222 -6.05 -20.24 -1.19
N ARG A 223 -5.22 -19.24 -0.89
CA ARG A 223 -5.35 -17.88 -1.43
C ARG A 223 -4.57 -17.73 -2.72
N LEU A 224 -5.10 -16.88 -3.60
CA LEU A 224 -4.44 -16.37 -4.78
C LEU A 224 -4.62 -14.85 -4.84
N ARG A 225 -3.64 -14.18 -5.44
CA ARG A 225 -3.63 -12.74 -5.62
C ARG A 225 -3.94 -12.42 -7.08
N ILE A 226 -4.90 -11.53 -7.31
CA ILE A 226 -5.18 -10.93 -8.61
C ILE A 226 -4.49 -9.58 -8.60
N GLU A 227 -3.44 -9.45 -9.39
CA GLU A 227 -2.67 -8.22 -9.52
C GLU A 227 -3.27 -7.34 -10.63
N GLY A 228 -3.22 -6.02 -10.44
CA GLY A 228 -3.69 -5.06 -11.45
C GLY A 228 -5.20 -5.12 -11.72
N HIS A 229 -6.02 -5.37 -10.69
CA HIS A 229 -7.47 -5.21 -10.83
C HIS A 229 -7.81 -3.75 -11.13
N GLN A 230 -8.54 -3.51 -12.22
CA GLN A 230 -8.95 -2.18 -12.63
C GLN A 230 -10.43 -1.94 -12.32
N PRO A 231 -10.83 -0.72 -11.94
CA PRO A 231 -12.23 -0.33 -11.88
C PRO A 231 -12.90 -0.54 -13.25
N GLY A 232 -13.90 -1.42 -13.33
CA GLY A 232 -14.61 -1.89 -14.53
C GLY A 232 -14.51 -3.40 -14.77
N ASP A 233 -13.62 -4.10 -14.05
CA ASP A 233 -13.45 -5.54 -14.17
C ASP A 233 -14.46 -6.30 -13.31
N ASP A 234 -15.53 -6.79 -13.92
CA ASP A 234 -16.70 -7.36 -13.25
C ASP A 234 -16.62 -8.88 -12.97
N SER A 235 -15.70 -9.59 -13.60
CA SER A 235 -15.62 -11.05 -13.50
C SER A 235 -14.23 -11.62 -13.75
N TYR A 236 -13.81 -12.51 -12.86
CA TYR A 236 -12.66 -13.39 -13.05
C TYR A 236 -13.11 -14.84 -12.98
N SER A 237 -12.37 -15.75 -13.60
CA SER A 237 -12.58 -17.18 -13.39
C SER A 237 -11.27 -17.90 -13.14
N VAL A 238 -11.29 -18.88 -12.23
CA VAL A 238 -10.12 -19.66 -11.86
C VAL A 238 -10.36 -21.11 -12.22
N LYS A 239 -9.59 -21.62 -13.17
CA LYS A 239 -9.63 -23.01 -13.60
C LYS A 239 -8.52 -23.81 -12.92
N LEU A 240 -8.90 -24.90 -12.28
CA LEU A 240 -7.97 -25.87 -11.69
C LEU A 240 -7.70 -27.01 -12.68
N PRO A 241 -6.54 -27.70 -12.60
CA PRO A 241 -6.22 -28.81 -13.50
C PRO A 241 -7.17 -30.01 -13.41
N ASN A 242 -7.86 -30.17 -12.29
CA ASN A 242 -8.90 -31.18 -12.11
C ASN A 242 -10.21 -30.85 -12.85
N GLY A 243 -10.26 -29.75 -13.61
CA GLY A 243 -11.39 -29.35 -14.44
C GLY A 243 -12.39 -28.44 -13.73
N TYR A 244 -12.27 -28.20 -12.42
CA TYR A 244 -13.15 -27.28 -11.70
C TYR A 244 -12.85 -25.83 -12.07
N CYS A 245 -13.91 -25.07 -12.34
CA CYS A 245 -13.86 -23.63 -12.61
C CYS A 245 -14.58 -22.89 -11.49
N PHE A 246 -13.94 -21.87 -10.93
CA PHE A 246 -14.52 -20.97 -9.95
C PHE A 246 -14.77 -19.63 -10.63
N ASP A 247 -16.03 -19.23 -10.74
CA ASP A 247 -16.39 -17.91 -11.23
C ASP A 247 -16.41 -16.93 -10.05
N LEU A 248 -15.69 -15.83 -10.20
CA LEU A 248 -15.44 -14.82 -9.20
C LEU A 248 -16.06 -13.50 -9.69
N PRO A 249 -17.37 -13.30 -9.46
CA PRO A 249 -18.00 -12.02 -9.77
C PRO A 249 -17.42 -10.94 -8.85
N VAL A 250 -16.99 -9.83 -9.44
CA VAL A 250 -16.48 -8.67 -8.73
C VAL A 250 -17.55 -7.60 -8.78
N HIS A 251 -18.15 -7.34 -7.62
CA HIS A 251 -19.14 -6.30 -7.45
C HIS A 251 -18.45 -5.05 -6.92
N GLU A 252 -18.28 -4.05 -7.78
CA GLU A 252 -17.74 -2.75 -7.38
C GLU A 252 -18.72 -1.96 -6.50
N GLN A 253 -20.02 -2.24 -6.67
CA GLN A 253 -21.10 -1.66 -5.92
C GLN A 253 -22.07 -2.78 -5.53
N VAL A 254 -22.47 -2.82 -4.27
CA VAL A 254 -23.58 -3.67 -3.83
C VAL A 254 -24.87 -3.04 -4.35
N SER A 255 -25.67 -3.78 -5.14
CA SER A 255 -26.89 -3.22 -5.73
C SER A 255 -27.84 -2.67 -4.64
N ALA A 256 -28.50 -1.54 -4.92
CA ALA A 256 -29.39 -0.88 -3.96
C ALA A 256 -30.55 -1.79 -3.48
N LEU A 257 -31.02 -2.68 -4.35
CA LEU A 257 -32.04 -3.68 -4.02
C LEU A 257 -31.47 -4.80 -3.13
N ASP A 258 -30.22 -5.23 -3.36
CA ASP A 258 -29.56 -6.22 -2.49
C ASP A 258 -29.31 -5.65 -1.09
N GLN A 259 -28.93 -4.37 -1.00
CA GLN A 259 -28.84 -3.66 0.27
C GLN A 259 -30.19 -3.56 0.98
N GLN A 260 -31.27 -3.22 0.25
CA GLN A 260 -32.63 -3.17 0.81
C GLN A 260 -33.12 -4.56 1.28
N LEU A 261 -32.85 -5.62 0.52
CA LEU A 261 -33.22 -6.99 0.85
C LEU A 261 -32.38 -7.55 2.00
N ALA A 262 -31.08 -7.25 2.04
CA ALA A 262 -30.20 -7.58 3.16
C ALA A 262 -30.61 -6.84 4.45
N ALA A 263 -30.93 -5.54 4.34
CA ALA A 263 -31.39 -4.71 5.47
C ALA A 263 -32.78 -5.13 5.98
N SER A 264 -33.65 -5.63 5.10
CA SER A 264 -34.93 -6.24 5.50
C SER A 264 -34.82 -7.68 5.99
N GLY A 265 -33.61 -8.24 6.03
CA GLY A 265 -33.30 -9.51 6.70
C GLY A 265 -33.36 -10.74 5.81
N TYR A 266 -33.52 -10.58 4.50
CA TYR A 266 -33.47 -11.68 3.54
C TYR A 266 -32.03 -12.17 3.38
N ARG A 267 -31.84 -13.47 3.57
CA ARG A 267 -30.54 -14.12 3.47
C ARG A 267 -30.36 -14.67 2.06
N SER A 268 -29.13 -14.58 1.59
CA SER A 268 -28.73 -15.13 0.31
C SER A 268 -27.62 -16.15 0.49
N THR A 269 -27.56 -17.12 -0.42
CA THR A 269 -26.36 -17.94 -0.62
C THR A 269 -25.43 -17.33 -1.67
N GLU A 270 -25.93 -16.42 -2.51
CA GLU A 270 -25.19 -15.72 -3.58
C GLU A 270 -25.19 -14.21 -3.34
N ALA A 271 -24.22 -13.46 -3.89
CA ALA A 271 -24.11 -12.02 -3.66
C ALA A 271 -25.06 -11.18 -4.56
N ASP A 272 -26.27 -11.68 -4.83
CA ASP A 272 -27.26 -11.02 -5.68
C ASP A 272 -28.67 -10.95 -5.06
N ALA A 273 -29.45 -9.98 -5.55
CA ALA A 273 -30.81 -9.71 -5.07
C ALA A 273 -31.81 -10.81 -5.47
N GLU A 274 -31.58 -11.50 -6.59
CA GLU A 274 -32.45 -12.58 -7.07
C GLU A 274 -32.36 -13.83 -6.19
N SER A 275 -31.19 -14.18 -5.68
CA SER A 275 -31.02 -15.29 -4.74
C SER A 275 -31.71 -15.01 -3.40
N ARG A 276 -31.69 -13.74 -2.93
CA ARG A 276 -32.49 -13.30 -1.76
C ARG A 276 -33.98 -13.39 -1.99
N LEU A 277 -34.46 -13.00 -3.17
CA LEU A 277 -35.89 -13.09 -3.53
C LEU A 277 -36.36 -14.54 -3.68
N ARG A 278 -35.51 -15.44 -4.21
CA ARG A 278 -35.80 -16.88 -4.29
C ARG A 278 -35.96 -17.52 -2.90
N HIS A 279 -35.21 -17.03 -1.91
CA HIS A 279 -35.31 -17.49 -0.52
C HIS A 279 -36.39 -16.75 0.30
N ALA A 280 -36.97 -15.69 -0.25
CA ALA A 280 -38.07 -14.94 0.36
C ALA A 280 -39.43 -15.63 0.22
N GLY A 281 -39.55 -16.64 -0.65
CA GLY A 281 -40.81 -17.26 -1.07
C GLY A 281 -40.88 -18.79 -1.00
N ALA A 282 -40.08 -19.43 -0.13
CA ALA A 282 -40.17 -20.86 0.18
C ALA A 282 -40.48 -21.09 1.67
#